data_AF-A0A4S8PHG8-F1
#
_entry.id   AF-A0A4S8PHG8-F1
#
_cell.length_a   1.000
_cell.length_b   1.000
_cell.length_c   1.000
_cell.angle_alpha   90.00
_cell.angle_beta   90.00
_cell.angle_gamma   90.00
#
_symmetry.space_group_name_H-M   'P 1'
#
loop_
_entity.id
_entity.type
_entity.pdbx_description
1 polymer ?
#
loop_
_entity_poly.entity_id
_entity_poly.type
_entity_poly.pdbx_seq_one_letter_code
_entity_poly.pdbx_strand_id
1 'polypeptide(L)'
;MNDMPNDADIARLLSKVGASVAELEGAVTELLFARMPAGFELDGVEFEGGLQFVAYTQGLSTVQDVRDLAAGLNTDLGYDYTPSDEAVLLVSVQVGPVTVRFEHEVSEEEWLTIRSELFAS
;
A
#
# COMPACT_ATOMS: atom_id res chain seq x y z
N MET A 1 17.09 10.19 -21.48
CA MET A 1 16.03 9.31 -20.95
C MET A 1 16.58 8.71 -19.68
N ASN A 2 16.00 9.01 -18.52
CA ASN A 2 16.23 8.20 -17.34
C ASN A 2 15.31 6.99 -17.48
N ASP A 3 15.87 5.79 -17.46
CA ASP A 3 15.08 4.57 -17.45
C ASP A 3 14.27 4.53 -16.16
N MET A 4 12.97 4.29 -16.30
CA MET A 4 12.05 4.13 -15.18
C MET A 4 12.51 2.92 -14.33
N PRO A 5 12.52 3.02 -12.99
CA PRO A 5 12.89 1.88 -12.14
C PRO A 5 11.96 0.69 -12.41
N ASN A 6 12.48 -0.52 -12.30
CA ASN A 6 11.69 -1.77 -12.35
C ASN A 6 11.84 -2.57 -11.03
N ASP A 7 11.06 -3.64 -10.86
CA ASP A 7 11.10 -4.48 -9.65
C ASP A 7 12.51 -5.06 -9.36
N ALA A 8 13.31 -5.33 -10.40
CA ALA A 8 14.68 -5.81 -10.24
C ALA A 8 15.63 -4.70 -9.76
N ASP A 9 15.33 -3.43 -10.06
CA ASP A 9 16.07 -2.28 -9.51
C ASP A 9 15.88 -2.17 -8.00
N ILE A 10 14.68 -2.43 -7.46
CA ILE A 10 14.43 -2.44 -6.01
C ILE A 10 15.25 -3.54 -5.34
N ALA A 11 15.25 -4.76 -5.88
CA ALA A 11 16.07 -5.85 -5.36
C ALA A 11 17.57 -5.51 -5.38
N ARG A 12 18.03 -4.84 -6.46
CA ARG A 12 19.42 -4.38 -6.57
C ARG A 12 19.74 -3.29 -5.54
N LEU A 13 18.86 -2.32 -5.34
CA LEU A 13 19.04 -1.26 -4.33
C LEU A 13 19.17 -1.85 -2.93
N LEU A 14 18.30 -2.80 -2.57
CA LEU A 14 18.38 -3.52 -1.29
C LEU A 14 19.67 -4.32 -1.12
N SER A 15 20.21 -4.88 -2.20
CA SER A 15 21.49 -5.61 -2.17
C SER A 15 22.72 -4.70 -2.07
N LYS A 16 22.56 -3.39 -2.35
CA LYS A 16 23.66 -2.44 -2.37
C LYS A 16 23.99 -1.99 -0.96
N VAL A 17 25.18 -2.36 -0.49
CA VAL A 17 25.76 -1.84 0.75
C VAL A 17 25.88 -0.32 0.62
N GLY A 18 24.96 0.42 1.26
CA GLY A 18 24.93 1.88 1.29
C GLY A 18 23.77 2.56 0.55
N ALA A 19 22.79 1.83 0.02
CA ALA A 19 21.52 2.46 -0.37
C ALA A 19 20.83 3.02 0.89
N SER A 20 20.44 4.29 0.81
CA SER A 20 19.67 4.95 1.87
C SER A 20 18.20 4.54 1.81
N VAL A 21 17.50 4.63 2.95
CA VAL A 21 16.05 4.42 3.02
C VAL A 21 15.33 5.38 2.06
N ALA A 22 15.77 6.63 1.96
CA ALA A 22 15.19 7.62 1.05
C ALA A 22 15.34 7.25 -0.43
N GLU A 23 16.47 6.66 -0.84
CA GLU A 23 16.64 6.16 -2.22
C GLU A 23 15.68 5.00 -2.51
N LEU A 24 15.42 4.15 -1.51
CA LEU A 24 14.48 3.04 -1.64
C LEU A 24 13.03 3.52 -1.69
N GLU A 25 12.63 4.43 -0.80
CA GLU A 25 11.31 5.08 -0.80
C GLU A 25 11.03 5.79 -2.13
N GLY A 26 12.01 6.54 -2.65
CA GLY A 26 11.89 7.18 -3.95
C GLY A 26 11.67 6.19 -5.09
N ALA A 27 12.46 5.11 -5.14
CA ALA A 27 12.32 4.11 -6.20
C ALA A 27 10.99 3.33 -6.10
N VAL A 28 10.54 3.01 -4.89
CA VAL A 28 9.23 2.37 -4.67
C VAL A 28 8.10 3.31 -5.04
N THR A 29 8.19 4.60 -4.68
CA THR A 29 7.20 5.63 -5.04
C THR A 29 7.08 5.76 -6.55
N GLU A 30 8.19 5.91 -7.28
CA GLU A 30 8.18 6.05 -8.75
C GLU A 30 7.54 4.83 -9.43
N LEU A 31 7.85 3.63 -8.95
CA LEU A 31 7.28 2.38 -9.45
C LEU A 31 5.78 2.26 -9.20
N LEU A 32 5.36 2.61 -7.99
CA LEU A 32 3.98 2.49 -7.57
C LEU A 32 3.11 3.56 -8.21
N PHE A 33 3.64 4.77 -8.40
CA PHE A 33 2.97 5.87 -9.10
C PHE A 33 2.49 5.46 -10.50
N ALA A 34 3.31 4.72 -11.25
CA ALA A 34 2.95 4.21 -12.58
C ALA A 34 1.85 3.14 -12.57
N ARG A 35 1.55 2.54 -11.42
CA ARG A 35 0.55 1.48 -11.23
C ARG A 35 -0.76 1.99 -10.63
N MET A 36 -0.80 3.24 -10.19
CA MET A 36 -1.97 3.79 -9.52
C MET A 36 -3.19 3.78 -10.44
N PRO A 37 -4.33 3.22 -10.01
CA PRO A 37 -5.57 3.27 -10.77
C PRO A 37 -6.09 4.71 -10.87
N ALA A 38 -6.87 4.98 -11.92
CA ALA A 38 -7.47 6.29 -12.11
C ALA A 38 -8.38 6.66 -10.93
N GLY A 39 -8.29 7.90 -10.45
CA GLY A 39 -9.04 8.39 -9.28
C GLY A 39 -8.24 8.37 -7.98
N PHE A 40 -7.06 7.77 -7.97
CA PHE A 40 -6.15 7.74 -6.82
C PHE A 40 -4.84 8.44 -7.14
N GLU A 41 -4.30 9.17 -6.17
CA GLU A 41 -3.01 9.84 -6.29
C GLU A 41 -2.09 9.36 -5.16
N LEU A 42 -0.88 8.95 -5.51
CA LEU A 42 0.16 8.56 -4.56
C LEU A 42 1.02 9.78 -4.23
N ASP A 43 1.00 10.20 -2.97
CA ASP A 43 1.82 11.31 -2.47
C ASP A 43 3.25 10.85 -2.11
N GLY A 44 3.39 9.59 -1.68
CA GLY A 44 4.68 9.00 -1.34
C GLY A 44 4.54 7.67 -0.60
N VAL A 45 5.68 7.09 -0.24
CA VAL A 45 5.76 5.92 0.65
C VAL A 45 6.78 6.17 1.75
N GLU A 46 6.58 5.56 2.92
CA GLU A 46 7.48 5.61 4.05
C GLU A 46 7.84 4.20 4.52
N PHE A 47 9.11 4.00 4.86
CA PHE A 47 9.62 2.73 5.37
C PHE A 47 9.24 2.51 6.83
N GLU A 48 8.61 1.37 7.13
CA GLU A 48 8.19 1.03 8.50
C GLU A 48 9.05 -0.03 9.18
N GLY A 49 10.01 -0.61 8.45
CA GLY A 49 10.80 -1.74 8.93
C GLY A 49 10.53 -3.01 8.12
N GLY A 50 11.42 -4.00 8.23
CA GLY A 50 11.16 -5.36 7.73
C GLY A 50 10.62 -5.47 6.30
N LEU A 51 11.29 -4.87 5.30
CA LEU A 51 10.86 -4.86 3.88
C LEU A 51 9.41 -4.37 3.66
N GLN A 52 8.85 -3.59 4.60
CA GLN A 52 7.50 -3.04 4.54
C GLN A 52 7.53 -1.52 4.44
N PHE A 53 6.57 -1.00 3.68
CA PHE A 53 6.32 0.41 3.47
C PHE A 53 4.84 0.69 3.65
N VAL A 54 4.51 1.90 4.09
CA VAL A 54 3.15 2.45 4.03
C VAL A 54 3.10 3.51 2.94
N ALA A 55 2.02 3.51 2.17
CA ALA A 55 1.75 4.48 1.12
C ALA A 55 0.80 5.56 1.63
N TYR A 56 1.14 6.81 1.32
CA TYR A 56 0.30 7.96 1.50
C TYR A 56 -0.44 8.24 0.19
N THR A 57 -1.77 8.16 0.23
CA THR A 57 -2.62 8.30 -0.95
C THR A 57 -3.78 9.26 -0.71
N GLN A 58 -4.06 10.08 -1.72
CA GLN A 58 -5.28 10.83 -1.81
C GLN A 58 -6.37 10.01 -2.51
N GLY A 59 -7.63 10.28 -2.16
CA GLY A 59 -8.79 9.59 -2.72
C GLY A 59 -9.21 8.33 -1.95
N LEU A 60 -8.52 7.95 -0.87
CA LEU A 60 -8.98 6.91 0.07
C LEU A 60 -9.79 7.55 1.20
N SER A 61 -11.07 7.83 0.97
CA SER A 61 -11.95 8.47 1.96
C SER A 61 -13.09 7.58 2.43
N THR A 62 -13.37 6.50 1.71
CA THR A 62 -14.44 5.57 2.01
C THR A 62 -13.98 4.12 1.85
N VAL A 63 -14.69 3.20 2.48
CA VAL A 63 -14.52 1.76 2.29
C VAL A 63 -14.60 1.35 0.82
N GLN A 64 -15.46 2.00 0.03
CA GLN A 64 -15.60 1.70 -1.40
C GLN A 64 -14.33 2.09 -2.15
N ASP A 65 -13.70 3.22 -1.81
CA ASP A 65 -12.44 3.65 -2.40
C ASP A 65 -11.33 2.61 -2.16
N VAL A 66 -11.27 2.02 -0.94
CA VAL A 66 -10.30 0.96 -0.62
C VAL A 66 -10.53 -0.29 -1.48
N ARG A 67 -11.80 -0.67 -1.71
CA ARG A 67 -12.16 -1.80 -2.58
C ARG A 67 -11.81 -1.53 -4.04
N ASP A 68 -12.08 -0.32 -4.52
CA ASP A 68 -11.76 0.11 -5.88
C ASP A 68 -10.24 0.15 -6.09
N LEU A 69 -9.48 0.59 -5.09
CA LEU A 69 -8.02 0.53 -5.09
C LEU A 69 -7.51 -0.92 -5.13
N ALA A 70 -8.04 -1.81 -4.28
CA ALA A 70 -7.67 -3.22 -4.26
C ALA A 70 -7.93 -3.89 -5.63
N ALA A 71 -9.09 -3.63 -6.23
CA ALA A 71 -9.42 -4.11 -7.57
C ALA A 71 -8.50 -3.52 -8.65
N GLY A 72 -8.21 -2.22 -8.59
CA GLY A 72 -7.34 -1.53 -9.55
C GLY A 72 -5.89 -1.98 -9.49
N LEU A 73 -5.42 -2.36 -8.29
CA LEU A 73 -4.09 -2.95 -8.07
C LEU A 73 -4.08 -4.48 -8.17
N ASN A 74 -5.24 -5.10 -8.45
CA ASN A 74 -5.43 -6.54 -8.57
C ASN A 74 -4.86 -7.32 -7.37
N THR A 75 -5.26 -6.91 -6.16
CA THR A 75 -4.91 -7.54 -4.90
C THR A 75 -6.13 -7.70 -4.01
N ASP A 76 -6.01 -8.52 -2.97
CA ASP A 76 -7.08 -8.74 -2.01
C ASP A 76 -7.10 -7.64 -0.94
N LEU A 77 -8.30 -7.41 -0.39
CA LEU A 77 -8.48 -6.54 0.76
C LEU A 77 -8.07 -7.29 2.04
N GLY A 78 -7.09 -6.73 2.74
CA GLY A 78 -6.71 -7.15 4.08
C GLY A 78 -7.33 -6.27 5.15
N TYR A 79 -7.11 -6.66 6.40
CA TYR A 79 -7.46 -5.84 7.56
C TYR A 79 -6.44 -6.09 8.68
N ASP A 80 -6.30 -5.10 9.55
CA ASP A 80 -5.58 -5.20 10.81
C ASP A 80 -6.40 -4.54 11.93
N TYR A 81 -6.10 -4.91 13.17
CA TYR A 81 -6.69 -4.29 14.35
C TYR A 81 -5.60 -3.55 15.11
N THR A 82 -5.80 -2.26 15.30
CA THR A 82 -4.95 -1.52 16.23
C THR A 82 -5.35 -1.86 17.66
N PRO A 83 -4.42 -1.72 18.63
CA PRO A 83 -4.74 -1.82 20.05
C PRO A 83 -5.76 -0.77 20.55
N SER A 84 -6.12 0.23 19.74
CA SER A 84 -7.13 1.27 20.05
C SER A 84 -8.57 0.87 19.70
N ASP A 85 -8.82 -0.39 19.34
CA ASP A 85 -10.11 -0.93 18.86
C ASP A 85 -10.58 -0.33 17.51
N GLU A 86 -9.69 0.34 16.79
CA GLU A 86 -9.94 0.77 15.40
C GLU A 86 -9.51 -0.34 14.44
N ALA A 87 -10.35 -0.59 13.44
CA ALA A 87 -9.99 -1.50 12.36
C ALA A 87 -9.36 -0.70 11.23
N VAL A 88 -8.28 -1.22 10.68
CA VAL A 88 -7.61 -0.65 9.51
C VAL A 88 -7.85 -1.58 8.34
N LEU A 89 -8.45 -1.05 7.27
CA LEU A 89 -8.49 -1.76 5.99
C LEU A 89 -7.17 -1.56 5.28
N LEU A 90 -6.66 -2.65 4.71
CA LEU A 90 -5.34 -2.68 4.09
C LEU A 90 -5.43 -3.14 2.64
N VAL A 91 -4.76 -2.43 1.74
CA VAL A 91 -4.44 -2.93 0.40
C VAL A 91 -2.94 -3.17 0.36
N SER A 92 -2.52 -4.42 0.14
CA SER A 92 -1.09 -4.76 0.10
C SER A 92 -0.65 -5.13 -1.30
N VAL A 93 0.42 -4.49 -1.79
CA VAL A 93 1.02 -4.79 -3.09
C VAL A 93 2.50 -5.13 -2.94
N GLN A 94 2.98 -6.02 -3.79
CA GLN A 94 4.41 -6.31 -3.89
C GLN A 94 5.06 -5.42 -4.93
N VAL A 95 6.15 -4.77 -4.55
CA VAL A 95 7.02 -3.97 -5.42
C VAL A 95 8.42 -4.57 -5.33
N GLY A 96 8.77 -5.45 -6.26
CA GLY A 96 9.93 -6.31 -6.12
C GLY A 96 9.87 -7.15 -4.83
N PRO A 97 10.89 -7.10 -3.94
CA PRO A 97 10.89 -7.85 -2.69
C PRO A 97 10.24 -7.12 -1.51
N VAL A 98 9.69 -5.91 -1.71
CA VAL A 98 9.08 -5.13 -0.62
C VAL A 98 7.57 -5.13 -0.73
N THR A 99 6.91 -5.10 0.43
CA THR A 99 5.45 -4.96 0.52
C THR A 99 5.12 -3.50 0.82
N VAL A 100 4.22 -2.92 0.02
CA VAL A 100 3.67 -1.59 0.27
C VAL A 100 2.21 -1.73 0.67
N ARG A 101 1.83 -1.09 1.78
CA ARG A 101 0.48 -1.11 2.34
C ARG A 101 -0.18 0.25 2.15
N PHE A 102 -1.41 0.26 1.67
CA PHE A 102 -2.30 1.41 1.74
C PHE A 102 -3.28 1.17 2.86
N GLU A 103 -3.47 2.17 3.72
CA GLU A 103 -4.22 2.02 4.96
C GLU A 103 -5.40 2.98 4.98
N HIS A 104 -6.53 2.50 5.46
CA HIS A 104 -7.72 3.32 5.71
C HIS A 104 -8.34 2.88 7.04
N GLU A 105 -8.29 3.77 8.02
CA GLU A 105 -8.96 3.60 9.30
C GLU A 105 -10.47 3.66 9.09
N VAL A 106 -11.19 2.69 9.67
CA VAL A 106 -12.65 2.66 9.66
C VAL A 106 -13.18 2.63 11.08
N SER A 107 -14.34 3.23 11.28
CA SER A 107 -15.02 3.18 12.56
C SER A 107 -15.44 1.75 12.93
N GLU A 108 -15.67 1.48 14.21
CA GLU A 108 -16.15 0.18 14.69
C GLU A 108 -17.47 -0.25 14.00
N GLU A 109 -18.39 0.69 13.77
CA GLU A 109 -19.68 0.41 13.11
C GLU A 109 -19.49 0.00 11.64
N GLU A 110 -18.63 0.71 10.91
CA GLU A 110 -18.27 0.34 9.54
C GLU A 110 -17.58 -1.02 9.50
N TRP A 111 -16.65 -1.25 10.42
CA TRP A 111 -15.96 -2.53 10.54
C TRP A 111 -16.90 -3.70 10.76
N LEU A 112 -17.86 -3.59 11.69
CA LEU A 112 -18.84 -4.65 11.94
C LEU A 112 -19.66 -4.99 10.69
N THR A 113 -19.98 -3.99 9.88
CA THR A 113 -20.67 -4.17 8.60
C THR A 113 -19.77 -4.91 7.61
N ILE A 114 -18.55 -4.43 7.37
CA ILE A 114 -17.59 -5.01 6.42
C ILE A 114 -17.22 -6.45 6.79
N ARG A 115 -16.94 -6.69 8.07
CA ARG A 115 -16.63 -8.01 8.61
C ARG A 115 -17.74 -9.00 8.28
N SER A 116 -19.00 -8.60 8.45
CA SER A 116 -20.13 -9.48 8.14
C SER A 116 -20.16 -9.89 6.66
N GLU A 117 -19.75 -9.00 5.75
CA GLU A 117 -19.68 -9.29 4.31
C GLU A 117 -18.50 -10.20 3.96
N LEU A 118 -17.31 -9.93 4.53
CA LEU A 118 -16.08 -10.68 4.24
C LEU A 118 -16.14 -12.12 4.73
N PHE A 119 -16.90 -12.40 5.79
CA PHE A 119 -16.98 -13.73 6.41
C PHE A 119 -18.33 -14.43 6.24
N ALA A 120 -19.22 -13.89 5.40
CA ALA A 120 -20.52 -14.52 5.11
C ALA A 120 -20.45 -15.65 4.07
N SER A 121 -19.29 -15.93 3.47
CA SER A 121 -19.10 -16.98 2.44
C SER A 121 -18.45 -18.25 2.99
#